data_AF-A0A9J6B9G6-F1
#
_entry.id   AF-A0A9J6B9G6-F1
#
_cell.length_a   1.000
_cell.length_b   1.000
_cell.length_c   1.000
_cell.angle_alpha   90.00
_cell.angle_beta   90.00
_cell.angle_gamma   90.00
#
_symmetry.space_group_name_H-M   'P 1'
#
loop_
_entity.id
_entity.type
_entity.pdbx_description
1 polymer ?
#
loop_
_entity_poly.entity_id
_entity_poly.type
_entity_poly.pdbx_seq_one_letter_code
_entity_poly.pdbx_strand_id
1 'polypeptide(L)'
;MKNSIWLVIFIISGNFYCSISFTLVCEFRLSSLKTIGQIYECFSDKVPTKSGYNVTKISGIHSGGKKNEHVTSVFIVGSDALIFFPRQISKFFPNLVSFQLFSTSIEILNGDELDEFGEKLKYFVLTFSKLKTISSHLFLKTPNVIFIWFQYNKITQVGHDLLTPFNLTRLQQVDFDNNNCISKNSRNNGILELQIELRTSCRYDNEPTTTTVLTTPCTICTTTKYEGRNCFYWDRKSRRKKFKNDL
;
A
#
# COMPACT_ATOMS: atom_id res chain seq x y z
N MET A 1 -10.38 48.67 -41.33
CA MET A 1 -10.50 48.00 -40.02
C MET A 1 -10.00 46.56 -40.17
N LYS A 2 -8.82 46.25 -39.64
CA LYS A 2 -8.28 44.87 -39.59
C LYS A 2 -8.40 44.39 -38.14
N ASN A 3 -9.30 43.44 -37.89
CA ASN A 3 -9.46 42.81 -36.58
C ASN A 3 -8.46 41.66 -36.49
N SER A 4 -7.40 41.83 -35.69
CA SER A 4 -6.48 40.76 -35.34
C SER A 4 -7.05 39.97 -34.16
N ILE A 5 -7.44 38.72 -34.40
CA ILE A 5 -7.83 37.77 -33.36
C ILE A 5 -6.55 37.10 -32.84
N TRP A 6 -6.21 37.35 -31.57
CA TRP A 6 -5.11 36.67 -30.90
C TRP A 6 -5.60 35.34 -30.33
N LEU A 7 -5.08 34.23 -30.87
CA LEU A 7 -5.35 32.89 -30.37
C LEU A 7 -4.45 32.63 -29.15
N VAL A 8 -5.01 32.60 -27.95
CA VAL A 8 -4.27 32.26 -26.72
C VAL A 8 -4.27 30.74 -26.55
N ILE A 9 -3.13 30.11 -26.79
CA ILE A 9 -2.92 28.68 -26.55
C ILE A 9 -2.54 28.50 -25.07
N PHE A 10 -3.47 27.98 -24.27
CA PHE A 10 -3.15 27.51 -22.92
C PHE A 10 -2.43 26.16 -23.03
N ILE A 11 -1.11 26.16 -22.85
CA ILE A 11 -0.35 24.92 -22.66
C ILE A 11 -0.61 24.47 -21.23
N ILE A 12 -1.59 23.59 -21.04
CA ILE A 12 -1.79 22.90 -19.76
C ILE A 12 -0.59 21.95 -19.59
N SER A 13 0.40 22.36 -18.80
CA SER A 13 1.46 21.47 -18.35
C SER A 13 0.87 20.45 -17.37
N GLY A 14 0.20 19.43 -17.90
CA GLY A 14 -0.27 18.30 -17.12
C GLY A 14 0.92 17.56 -16.53
N ASN A 15 1.00 17.49 -15.20
CA ASN A 15 1.94 16.61 -14.53
C ASN A 15 1.59 15.16 -14.89
N PHE A 16 2.36 14.55 -15.79
CA PHE A 16 2.24 13.12 -16.10
C PHE A 16 2.94 12.32 -15.00
N TYR A 17 2.14 11.77 -14.08
CA TYR A 17 2.62 10.85 -13.06
C TYR A 17 2.76 9.45 -13.68
N CYS A 18 3.95 8.86 -13.59
CA CYS A 18 4.10 7.46 -13.96
C CYS A 18 3.52 6.60 -12.83
N SER A 19 2.27 6.17 -12.99
CA SER A 19 1.74 5.14 -12.13
C SER A 19 2.42 3.83 -12.48
N ILE A 20 3.42 3.43 -11.69
CA ILE A 20 3.99 2.10 -11.82
C ILE A 20 2.89 1.12 -11.43
N SER A 21 2.69 0.09 -12.25
CA SER A 21 1.71 -0.98 -12.01
C SER A 21 2.36 -2.35 -12.08
N PHE A 22 1.73 -3.36 -11.47
CA PHE A 22 2.22 -4.73 -11.55
C PHE A 22 1.09 -5.77 -11.68
N THR A 23 1.47 -6.97 -12.11
CA THR A 23 0.61 -8.16 -12.08
C THR A 23 0.83 -8.90 -10.77
N LEU A 24 -0.24 -9.13 -10.00
CA LEU A 24 -0.18 -9.96 -8.81
C LEU A 24 -0.39 -11.42 -9.20
N VAL A 25 0.62 -12.25 -8.96
CA VAL A 25 0.59 -13.69 -9.28
C VAL A 25 0.14 -14.46 -8.05
N CYS A 26 -1.06 -15.02 -8.09
CA CYS A 26 -1.67 -15.75 -6.98
C CYS A 26 -1.52 -17.27 -7.13
N GLU A 27 -1.18 -17.92 -6.02
CA GLU A 27 -1.57 -19.29 -5.74
C GLU A 27 -2.93 -19.27 -5.03
N PHE A 28 -3.97 -19.78 -5.69
CA PHE A 28 -5.32 -19.79 -5.13
C PHE A 28 -5.57 -21.06 -4.33
N ARG A 29 -5.92 -20.90 -3.05
CA ARG A 29 -6.08 -22.03 -2.13
C ARG A 29 -7.21 -21.82 -1.12
N LEU A 30 -7.68 -22.92 -0.56
CA LEU A 30 -8.53 -22.89 0.62
C LEU A 30 -7.64 -22.79 1.86
N SER A 31 -8.01 -21.91 2.77
CA SER A 31 -7.34 -21.72 4.06
C SER A 31 -8.41 -21.51 5.13
N SER A 32 -7.99 -21.33 6.38
CA SER A 32 -8.89 -21.02 7.47
C SER A 32 -8.27 -20.00 8.41
N LEU A 33 -9.04 -18.96 8.73
CA LEU A 33 -8.72 -18.03 9.81
C LEU A 33 -9.61 -18.37 10.99
N LYS A 34 -9.04 -18.49 12.20
CA LYS A 34 -9.74 -18.96 13.41
C LYS A 34 -11.10 -18.28 13.63
N THR A 35 -11.20 -17.00 13.29
CA THR A 35 -12.34 -16.14 13.60
C THR A 35 -13.20 -15.76 12.37
N ILE A 36 -12.77 -16.08 11.14
CA ILE A 36 -13.62 -16.00 9.93
C ILE A 36 -14.17 -17.37 9.54
N GLY A 37 -13.44 -18.44 9.83
CA GLY A 37 -13.68 -19.78 9.30
C GLY A 37 -12.92 -20.00 7.99
N GLN A 38 -13.49 -20.81 7.11
CA GLN A 38 -12.89 -21.11 5.82
C GLN A 38 -12.85 -19.86 4.93
N ILE A 39 -11.72 -19.65 4.27
CA ILE A 39 -11.49 -18.56 3.33
C ILE A 39 -10.95 -19.11 2.02
N TYR A 40 -11.26 -18.41 0.94
CA TYR A 40 -10.61 -18.64 -0.34
C TYR A 40 -9.59 -17.54 -0.56
N GLU A 41 -8.33 -17.94 -0.65
CA GLU A 41 -7.18 -17.05 -0.53
C GLU A 41 -6.45 -16.92 -1.86
N CYS A 42 -6.09 -15.69 -2.25
CA CYS A 42 -4.96 -15.43 -3.13
C CYS A 42 -3.70 -15.31 -2.25
N PHE A 43 -2.82 -16.29 -2.33
CA PHE A 43 -1.50 -16.23 -1.73
C PHE A 43 -0.47 -15.81 -2.77
N SER A 44 0.41 -14.85 -2.45
CA SER A 44 1.45 -14.39 -3.38
C SER A 44 2.77 -14.18 -2.65
N ASP A 45 3.79 -14.95 -3.04
CA ASP A 45 5.20 -14.78 -2.66
C ASP A 45 6.07 -14.23 -3.82
N LYS A 46 5.46 -13.98 -4.99
CA LYS A 46 6.12 -13.56 -6.23
C LYS A 46 5.79 -12.12 -6.59
N VAL A 47 6.19 -11.18 -5.72
CA VAL A 47 6.05 -9.74 -6.02
C VAL A 47 7.25 -9.26 -6.85
N PRO A 48 7.04 -8.61 -8.02
CA PRO A 48 8.13 -8.12 -8.86
C PRO A 48 8.99 -7.06 -8.14
N THR A 49 10.30 -7.08 -8.36
CA THR A 49 11.24 -6.07 -7.82
C THR A 49 10.84 -4.66 -8.25
N LYS A 50 10.73 -3.72 -7.31
CA LYS A 50 10.21 -2.35 -7.53
C LYS A 50 8.76 -2.38 -8.01
N SER A 51 7.92 -3.16 -7.34
CA SER A 51 6.51 -3.22 -7.66
C SER A 51 5.88 -1.85 -7.56
N GLY A 52 5.04 -1.55 -8.54
CA GLY A 52 4.28 -0.32 -8.55
C GLY A 52 3.20 -0.26 -7.49
N TYR A 53 2.45 0.84 -7.52
CA TYR A 53 1.37 1.09 -6.59
C TYR A 53 0.09 0.35 -6.96
N ASN A 54 -0.18 0.24 -8.26
CA ASN A 54 -1.45 -0.27 -8.75
C ASN A 54 -1.32 -1.72 -9.22
N VAL A 55 -2.18 -2.60 -8.71
CA VAL A 55 -2.41 -3.91 -9.29
C VAL A 55 -3.28 -3.73 -10.54
N THR A 56 -2.75 -4.08 -11.71
CA THR A 56 -3.49 -3.95 -13.00
C THR A 56 -3.93 -5.27 -13.59
N LYS A 57 -3.41 -6.39 -13.06
CA LYS A 57 -3.76 -7.74 -13.49
C LYS A 57 -3.56 -8.72 -12.34
N ILE A 58 -4.41 -9.75 -12.29
CA ILE A 58 -4.23 -10.95 -11.48
C ILE A 58 -3.91 -12.12 -12.42
N SER A 59 -2.97 -12.96 -12.04
CA SER A 59 -2.73 -14.25 -12.70
C SER A 59 -2.70 -15.37 -11.67
N GLY A 60 -2.95 -16.60 -12.12
CA GLY A 60 -3.06 -17.79 -11.27
C GLY A 60 -4.16 -18.71 -11.77
N ILE A 61 -4.21 -19.93 -11.25
CA ILE A 61 -5.24 -20.92 -11.60
C ILE A 61 -6.12 -21.15 -10.38
N HIS A 62 -7.42 -20.91 -10.54
CA HIS A 62 -8.40 -21.20 -9.50
C HIS A 62 -8.73 -22.69 -9.43
N SER A 63 -8.94 -23.19 -8.21
CA SER A 63 -9.44 -24.52 -7.92
C SER A 63 -10.97 -24.60 -7.88
N GLY A 64 -11.53 -25.75 -8.28
CA GLY A 64 -12.94 -26.08 -8.07
C GLY A 64 -13.95 -25.15 -8.75
N GLY A 65 -13.62 -24.60 -9.93
CA GLY A 65 -14.49 -23.69 -10.68
C GLY A 65 -14.69 -22.31 -10.03
N LYS A 66 -13.96 -22.01 -8.94
CA LYS A 66 -13.95 -20.69 -8.31
C LYS A 66 -13.33 -19.65 -9.25
N LYS A 67 -13.57 -18.40 -8.91
CA LYS A 67 -13.16 -17.20 -9.66
C LYS A 67 -12.73 -16.12 -8.68
N ASN A 68 -12.22 -15.00 -9.20
CA ASN A 68 -11.81 -13.86 -8.39
C ASN A 68 -12.91 -13.37 -7.42
N GLU A 69 -14.19 -13.38 -7.80
CA GLU A 69 -15.27 -12.92 -6.92
C GLU A 69 -15.45 -13.78 -5.66
N HIS A 70 -14.92 -15.02 -5.67
CA HIS A 70 -14.96 -15.92 -4.53
C HIS A 70 -13.80 -15.71 -3.56
N VAL A 71 -12.79 -14.92 -3.93
CA VAL A 71 -11.62 -14.65 -3.08
C VAL A 71 -12.03 -13.73 -1.94
N THR A 72 -11.76 -14.18 -0.72
CA THR A 72 -12.11 -13.49 0.53
C THR A 72 -10.88 -13.10 1.34
N SER A 73 -9.71 -13.62 1.02
CA SER A 73 -8.44 -13.27 1.64
C SER A 73 -7.37 -13.04 0.59
N VAL A 74 -6.53 -12.04 0.81
CA VAL A 74 -5.29 -11.86 0.06
C VAL A 74 -4.15 -11.84 1.07
N PHE A 75 -3.17 -12.69 0.82
CA PHE A 75 -1.98 -12.79 1.64
C PHE A 75 -0.75 -12.65 0.74
N ILE A 76 -0.06 -11.51 0.87
CA ILE A 76 1.15 -11.20 0.12
C ILE A 76 2.34 -11.31 1.08
N VAL A 77 3.25 -12.22 0.76
CA VAL A 77 4.59 -12.24 1.32
C VAL A 77 5.47 -11.43 0.38
N GLY A 78 5.69 -10.17 0.74
CA GLY A 78 6.62 -9.32 0.02
C GLY A 78 8.05 -9.64 0.44
N SER A 79 8.99 -9.31 -0.45
CA SER A 79 10.39 -9.11 -0.08
C SER A 79 10.65 -7.60 -0.04
N ASP A 80 11.93 -7.20 -0.09
CA ASP A 80 12.34 -5.80 -0.30
C ASP A 80 11.78 -5.15 -1.58
N ALA A 81 11.12 -5.94 -2.44
CA ALA A 81 10.46 -5.50 -3.65
C ALA A 81 9.18 -4.65 -3.44
N LEU A 82 8.41 -4.93 -2.39
CA LEU A 82 7.12 -4.27 -2.12
C LEU A 82 7.33 -3.09 -1.17
N ILE A 83 7.54 -1.91 -1.76
CA ILE A 83 7.84 -0.66 -1.05
C ILE A 83 6.62 0.23 -0.82
N PHE A 84 5.52 -0.01 -1.52
CA PHE A 84 4.28 0.74 -1.38
C PHE A 84 3.10 -0.20 -1.12
N PHE A 85 2.06 0.33 -0.48
CA PHE A 85 0.80 -0.39 -0.29
C PHE A 85 0.15 -0.69 -1.66
N PRO A 86 -0.16 -1.96 -1.98
CA PRO A 86 -0.74 -2.29 -3.28
C PRO A 86 -2.22 -1.87 -3.34
N ARG A 87 -2.60 -1.10 -4.37
CA ARG A 87 -3.95 -0.59 -4.61
C ARG A 87 -4.67 -1.32 -5.75
N GLN A 88 -5.97 -1.08 -5.82
CA GLN A 88 -6.90 -1.59 -6.84
C GLN A 88 -7.13 -3.10 -6.75
N ILE A 89 -6.84 -3.68 -5.59
CA ILE A 89 -7.06 -5.10 -5.33
C ILE A 89 -8.55 -5.42 -5.29
N SER A 90 -9.35 -4.49 -4.76
CA SER A 90 -10.81 -4.61 -4.67
C SER A 90 -11.49 -4.76 -6.04
N LYS A 91 -10.87 -4.25 -7.12
CA LYS A 91 -11.37 -4.40 -8.49
C LYS A 91 -11.39 -5.85 -8.94
N PHE A 92 -10.46 -6.66 -8.43
CA PHE A 92 -10.36 -8.07 -8.75
C PHE A 92 -11.09 -8.90 -7.70
N PHE A 93 -10.95 -8.57 -6.41
CA PHE A 93 -11.50 -9.34 -5.30
C PHE A 93 -12.56 -8.52 -4.54
N PRO A 94 -13.78 -8.38 -5.07
CA PRO A 94 -14.81 -7.49 -4.51
C PRO A 94 -15.36 -7.95 -3.15
N ASN A 95 -15.09 -9.18 -2.73
CA ASN A 95 -15.60 -9.78 -1.48
C ASN A 95 -14.49 -10.00 -0.44
N LEU A 96 -13.41 -9.23 -0.53
CA LEU A 96 -12.29 -9.31 0.38
C LEU A 96 -12.70 -8.94 1.81
N VAL A 97 -12.38 -9.82 2.76
CA VAL A 97 -12.61 -9.60 4.21
C VAL A 97 -11.31 -9.62 5.00
N SER A 98 -10.22 -10.08 4.40
CA SER A 98 -8.91 -10.21 5.02
C SER A 98 -7.82 -9.74 4.06
N PHE A 99 -6.94 -8.86 4.55
CA PHE A 99 -5.80 -8.37 3.79
C PHE A 99 -4.52 -8.44 4.63
N GLN A 100 -3.54 -9.20 4.14
CA GLN A 100 -2.33 -9.54 4.89
C GLN A 100 -1.09 -9.24 4.06
N LEU A 101 -0.18 -8.48 4.63
CA LEU A 101 1.13 -8.11 4.09
C LEU A 101 2.21 -8.57 5.06
N PHE A 102 3.16 -9.35 4.58
CA PHE A 102 4.21 -9.96 5.40
C PHE A 102 5.57 -9.73 4.76
N SER A 103 6.58 -9.41 5.58
CA SER A 103 7.97 -9.22 5.14
C SER A 103 8.20 -8.15 4.05
N THR A 104 7.39 -7.11 4.04
CA THR A 104 7.46 -6.03 3.03
C THR A 104 8.44 -4.91 3.41
N SER A 105 8.72 -4.01 2.47
CA SER A 105 9.49 -2.77 2.69
C SER A 105 8.60 -1.52 2.76
N ILE A 106 7.31 -1.68 3.04
CA ILE A 106 6.39 -0.55 3.28
C ILE A 106 6.80 0.14 4.57
N GLU A 107 7.06 1.45 4.50
CA GLU A 107 7.47 2.26 5.66
C GLU A 107 6.37 3.14 6.23
N ILE A 108 5.36 3.49 5.42
CA ILE A 108 4.31 4.44 5.79
C ILE A 108 2.97 3.84 5.37
N LEU A 109 1.98 3.91 6.28
CA LEU A 109 0.58 3.69 5.96
C LEU A 109 -0.21 4.99 6.00
N ASN A 110 -0.78 5.38 4.87
CA ASN A 110 -1.57 6.60 4.72
C ASN A 110 -3.05 6.37 5.01
N GLY A 111 -3.79 7.45 5.29
CA GLY A 111 -5.19 7.37 5.70
C GLY A 111 -6.14 6.74 4.67
N ASP A 112 -5.81 6.81 3.37
CA ASP A 112 -6.68 6.35 2.27
C ASP A 112 -6.35 4.95 1.75
N GLU A 113 -5.33 4.28 2.30
CA GLU A 113 -4.82 3.02 1.74
C GLU A 113 -5.77 1.84 1.93
N LEU A 114 -6.63 1.87 2.95
CA LEU A 114 -7.64 0.83 3.18
C LEU A 114 -9.02 1.17 2.63
N ASP A 115 -9.21 2.35 2.05
CA ASP A 115 -10.52 2.84 1.61
C ASP A 115 -11.19 1.91 0.60
N GLU A 116 -10.40 1.27 -0.26
CA GLU A 116 -10.93 0.39 -1.30
C GLU A 116 -11.59 -0.89 -0.77
N PHE A 117 -11.34 -1.27 0.48
CA PHE A 117 -11.94 -2.47 1.10
C PHE A 117 -13.26 -2.16 1.83
N GLY A 118 -13.48 -0.90 2.20
CA GLY A 118 -14.70 -0.44 2.85
C GLY A 118 -15.10 -1.25 4.08
N GLU A 119 -16.41 -1.35 4.31
CA GLU A 119 -17.00 -2.04 5.47
C GLU A 119 -16.82 -3.57 5.49
N LYS A 120 -16.29 -4.18 4.41
CA LYS A 120 -16.12 -5.64 4.34
C LYS A 120 -14.86 -6.12 5.07
N LEU A 121 -13.86 -5.25 5.22
CA LEU A 121 -12.59 -5.61 5.84
C LEU A 121 -12.78 -5.91 7.33
N LYS A 122 -12.34 -7.10 7.74
CA LYS A 122 -12.39 -7.58 9.13
C LYS A 122 -10.99 -7.85 9.70
N TYR A 123 -10.02 -8.17 8.84
CA TYR A 123 -8.65 -8.52 9.23
C TYR A 123 -7.69 -7.70 8.42
N PHE A 124 -6.84 -6.97 9.13
CA PHE A 124 -5.73 -6.28 8.53
C PHE A 124 -4.44 -6.67 9.25
N VAL A 125 -3.49 -7.19 8.47
CA VAL A 125 -2.19 -7.64 8.98
C VAL A 125 -1.11 -6.99 8.15
N LEU A 126 -0.19 -6.28 8.79
CA LEU A 126 1.06 -5.83 8.20
C LEU A 126 2.17 -6.10 9.22
N THR A 127 2.86 -7.22 9.06
CA THR A 127 3.82 -7.74 10.06
C THR A 127 5.18 -8.01 9.45
N PHE A 128 6.22 -8.09 10.28
CA PHE A 128 7.61 -8.37 9.86
C PHE A 128 8.12 -7.43 8.75
N SER A 129 7.61 -6.20 8.68
CA SER A 129 7.93 -5.24 7.62
C SER A 129 8.75 -4.07 8.17
N LYS A 130 8.91 -3.01 7.36
CA LYS A 130 9.65 -1.79 7.71
C LYS A 130 8.75 -0.63 8.13
N LEU A 131 7.51 -0.92 8.54
CA LEU A 131 6.52 0.12 8.86
C LEU A 131 7.01 0.97 10.03
N LYS A 132 7.05 2.29 9.81
CA LYS A 132 7.50 3.32 10.77
C LYS A 132 6.37 4.25 11.18
N THR A 133 5.52 4.62 10.23
CA THR A 133 4.48 5.65 10.41
C THR A 133 3.11 5.11 10.03
N ILE A 134 2.12 5.34 10.89
CA ILE A 134 0.72 4.98 10.64
C ILE A 134 -0.16 6.22 10.81
N SER A 135 -0.92 6.58 9.77
CA SER A 135 -1.86 7.70 9.80
C SER A 135 -3.01 7.49 10.79
N SER A 136 -3.51 8.57 11.40
CA SER A 136 -4.67 8.56 12.31
C SER A 136 -5.96 8.08 11.66
N HIS A 137 -6.08 8.23 10.33
CA HIS A 137 -7.32 8.00 9.60
C HIS A 137 -7.34 6.67 8.84
N LEU A 138 -6.35 5.80 9.03
CA LEU A 138 -6.19 4.55 8.28
C LEU A 138 -7.46 3.68 8.25
N PHE A 139 -8.22 3.65 9.35
CA PHE A 139 -9.42 2.81 9.48
C PHE A 139 -10.75 3.57 9.31
N LEU A 140 -10.72 4.82 8.85
CA LEU A 140 -11.91 5.67 8.76
C LEU A 140 -13.02 5.07 7.87
N LYS A 141 -12.64 4.37 6.80
CA LYS A 141 -13.58 3.70 5.88
C LYS A 141 -13.73 2.20 6.10
N THR A 142 -13.07 1.65 7.12
CA THR A 142 -13.10 0.21 7.42
C THR A 142 -13.56 -0.05 8.87
N PRO A 143 -14.73 0.46 9.29
CA PRO A 143 -15.14 0.46 10.69
C PRO A 143 -15.44 -0.91 11.30
N ASN A 144 -15.55 -1.94 10.44
CA ASN A 144 -15.85 -3.30 10.82
C ASN A 144 -14.61 -4.17 11.05
N VAL A 145 -13.41 -3.58 11.06
CA VAL A 145 -12.17 -4.30 11.37
C VAL A 145 -12.23 -4.86 12.80
N ILE A 146 -11.91 -6.15 12.91
CA ILE A 146 -11.97 -6.95 14.14
C ILE A 146 -10.55 -7.24 14.67
N PHE A 147 -9.60 -7.45 13.76
CA PHE A 147 -8.21 -7.78 14.07
C PHE A 147 -7.25 -6.87 13.30
N ILE A 148 -6.31 -6.28 14.04
CA ILE A 148 -5.23 -5.44 13.49
C ILE A 148 -3.90 -5.98 14.02
N TRP A 149 -3.01 -6.43 13.14
CA TRP A 149 -1.68 -6.90 13.54
C TRP A 149 -0.57 -6.09 12.85
N PHE A 150 0.20 -5.37 13.66
CA PHE A 150 1.36 -4.56 13.29
C PHE A 150 2.65 -5.03 13.97
N GLN A 151 2.66 -6.24 14.51
CA GLN A 151 3.79 -6.82 15.20
C GLN A 151 5.06 -6.94 14.32
N TYR A 152 6.23 -6.91 14.97
CA TYR A 152 7.55 -7.02 14.32
C TYR A 152 7.80 -6.00 13.20
N ASN A 153 7.42 -4.74 13.42
CA ASN A 153 7.76 -3.64 12.52
C ASN A 153 8.84 -2.73 13.15
N LYS A 154 8.85 -1.44 12.75
CA LYS A 154 9.76 -0.39 13.24
C LYS A 154 8.97 0.86 13.61
N ILE A 155 7.74 0.70 14.10
CA ILE A 155 6.81 1.80 14.32
C ILE A 155 7.39 2.75 15.35
N THR A 156 7.52 4.01 14.95
CA THR A 156 7.96 5.14 15.78
C THR A 156 6.90 6.24 15.84
N GLN A 157 5.97 6.25 14.88
CA GLN A 157 4.92 7.24 14.74
C GLN A 157 3.55 6.58 14.53
N VAL A 158 2.57 7.02 15.31
CA VAL A 158 1.19 6.57 15.22
C VAL A 158 0.28 7.78 15.34
N GLY A 159 -0.69 7.89 14.43
CA GLY A 159 -1.70 8.94 14.48
C GLY A 159 -2.56 8.84 15.73
N HIS A 160 -2.90 10.00 16.30
CA HIS A 160 -3.57 10.11 17.60
C HIS A 160 -4.87 9.32 17.72
N ASP A 161 -5.60 9.17 16.61
CA ASP A 161 -6.94 8.57 16.57
C ASP A 161 -7.01 7.21 15.84
N LEU A 162 -5.87 6.53 15.70
CA LEU A 162 -5.78 5.27 14.97
C LEU A 162 -6.76 4.20 15.48
N LEU A 163 -6.87 3.99 16.80
CA LEU A 163 -7.78 3.00 17.40
C LEU A 163 -8.97 3.65 18.11
N THR A 164 -9.35 4.88 17.74
CA THR A 164 -10.42 5.54 18.49
C THR A 164 -11.73 4.76 18.38
N PRO A 165 -12.44 4.47 19.49
CA PRO A 165 -13.56 3.54 19.50
C PRO A 165 -14.71 3.89 18.55
N PHE A 166 -14.92 5.17 18.25
CA PHE A 166 -15.97 5.60 17.31
C PHE A 166 -15.72 5.10 15.88
N ASN A 167 -14.47 4.85 15.50
CA ASN A 167 -14.10 4.32 14.20
C ASN A 167 -14.10 2.78 14.17
N LEU A 168 -13.94 2.11 15.31
CA LEU A 168 -13.61 0.69 15.37
C LEU A 168 -14.46 -0.07 16.39
N THR A 169 -15.79 0.03 16.25
CA THR A 169 -16.76 -0.55 17.20
C THR A 169 -16.72 -2.08 17.29
N ARG A 170 -16.10 -2.75 16.31
CA ARG A 170 -16.00 -4.21 16.24
C ARG A 170 -14.61 -4.74 16.57
N LEU A 171 -13.66 -3.88 16.90
CA LEU A 171 -12.29 -4.26 17.14
C LEU A 171 -12.18 -5.09 18.42
N GLN A 172 -11.58 -6.27 18.28
CA GLN A 172 -11.43 -7.24 19.36
C GLN A 172 -9.98 -7.48 19.75
N GLN A 173 -9.04 -7.30 18.82
CA GLN A 173 -7.63 -7.51 19.11
C GLN A 173 -6.75 -6.60 18.25
N VAL A 174 -5.73 -6.05 18.90
CA VAL A 174 -4.67 -5.28 18.27
C VAL A 174 -3.32 -5.78 18.75
N ASP A 175 -2.37 -5.91 17.85
CA ASP A 175 -1.03 -6.37 18.16
C ASP A 175 0.03 -5.41 17.62
N PHE A 176 0.78 -4.77 18.52
CA PHE A 176 1.93 -3.93 18.21
C PHE A 176 3.24 -4.50 18.78
N ASP A 177 3.29 -5.79 19.16
CA ASP A 177 4.48 -6.38 19.76
C ASP A 177 5.72 -6.19 18.88
N ASN A 178 6.87 -5.96 19.51
CA ASN A 178 8.16 -5.78 18.84
C ASN A 178 8.21 -4.57 17.87
N ASN A 179 7.71 -3.42 18.30
CA ASN A 179 7.92 -2.13 17.64
C ASN A 179 8.81 -1.19 18.46
N ASN A 180 9.26 -0.09 17.87
CA ASN A 180 10.25 0.79 18.49
C ASN A 180 9.64 1.70 19.58
N CYS A 181 8.45 2.26 19.33
CA CYS A 181 7.79 3.14 20.31
C CYS A 181 6.77 2.41 21.21
N ILE A 182 6.38 1.19 20.85
CA ILE A 182 5.45 0.37 21.62
C ILE A 182 5.76 -1.10 21.39
N SER A 183 5.55 -1.95 22.39
CA SER A 183 5.66 -3.41 22.22
C SER A 183 4.63 -4.08 23.11
N LYS A 184 3.36 -3.95 22.71
CA LYS A 184 2.22 -4.52 23.42
C LYS A 184 1.15 -5.00 22.46
N ASN A 185 0.44 -6.02 22.90
CA ASN A 185 -0.81 -6.48 22.30
C ASN A 185 -1.96 -6.28 23.30
N SER A 186 -3.18 -6.21 22.78
CA SER A 186 -4.36 -6.03 23.61
C SER A 186 -5.61 -6.68 22.99
N ARG A 187 -6.58 -7.00 23.86
CA ARG A 187 -7.86 -7.59 23.48
C ARG A 187 -9.02 -6.88 24.18
N ASN A 188 -10.14 -6.76 23.49
CA ASN A 188 -11.42 -6.25 23.99
C ASN A 188 -11.22 -4.95 24.82
N ASN A 189 -11.55 -5.00 26.10
CA ASN A 189 -11.52 -3.84 27.01
C ASN A 189 -10.12 -3.23 27.18
N GLY A 190 -9.05 -4.00 26.98
CA GLY A 190 -7.68 -3.48 27.07
C GLY A 190 -7.29 -2.57 25.90
N ILE A 191 -8.09 -2.48 24.84
CA ILE A 191 -7.76 -1.66 23.65
C ILE A 191 -7.72 -0.17 24.01
N LEU A 192 -8.54 0.27 24.97
CA LEU A 192 -8.55 1.66 25.42
C LEU A 192 -7.23 2.04 26.12
N GLU A 193 -6.71 1.15 26.97
CA GLU A 193 -5.42 1.34 27.63
C GLU A 193 -4.28 1.37 26.60
N LEU A 194 -4.31 0.47 25.62
CA LEU A 194 -3.36 0.47 24.50
C LEU A 194 -3.39 1.78 23.70
N GLN A 195 -4.58 2.34 23.45
CA GLN A 195 -4.74 3.61 22.75
C GLN A 195 -4.13 4.79 23.54
N ILE A 196 -4.26 4.79 24.87
CA ILE A 196 -3.62 5.78 25.73
C ILE A 196 -2.09 5.65 25.65
N GLU A 197 -1.58 4.41 25.66
CA GLU A 197 -0.15 4.18 25.60
C GLU A 197 0.47 4.53 24.23
N LEU A 198 -0.22 4.23 23.14
CA LEU A 198 0.20 4.67 21.80
C LEU A 198 0.40 6.19 21.77
N ARG A 199 -0.50 6.94 22.42
CA ARG A 199 -0.45 8.40 22.54
C ARG A 199 0.73 8.89 23.37
N THR A 200 1.09 8.19 24.44
CA THR A 200 2.18 8.62 25.33
C THR A 200 3.57 8.17 24.86
N SER A 201 3.64 7.02 24.19
CA SER A 201 4.91 6.35 23.90
C SER A 201 5.38 6.56 22.46
N CYS A 202 4.46 6.76 21.52
CA CYS A 202 4.80 7.02 20.12
C CYS A 202 4.82 8.51 19.81
N ARG A 203 5.68 8.92 18.87
CA ARG A 203 5.64 10.28 18.35
C ARG A 203 4.36 10.45 17.55
N TYR A 204 3.71 11.58 17.70
CA TYR A 204 2.61 11.91 16.82
C TYR A 204 3.16 12.20 15.44
N ASP A 205 2.49 11.64 14.44
CA ASP A 205 2.53 12.25 13.13
C ASP A 205 1.80 13.59 13.28
N ASN A 206 2.55 14.67 13.49
CA ASN A 206 2.03 16.01 13.33
C ASN A 206 1.66 16.08 11.87
N GLU A 207 0.39 15.81 11.55
CA GLU A 207 -0.13 15.71 10.19
C GLU A 207 0.59 16.76 9.32
N PRO A 208 1.46 16.35 8.39
CA PRO A 208 2.25 17.31 7.67
C PRO A 208 1.30 18.06 6.73
N THR A 209 1.00 19.29 7.14
CA THR A 209 0.57 20.44 6.32
C THR A 209 0.88 20.15 4.86
N THR A 210 -0.16 19.81 4.09
CA THR A 210 -0.14 19.69 2.62
C THR A 210 1.20 19.20 2.09
N THR A 211 1.54 17.92 2.30
CA THR A 211 2.77 17.33 1.76
C THR A 211 2.80 17.56 0.25
N THR A 212 3.66 18.48 -0.18
CA THR A 212 4.06 18.64 -1.57
C THR A 212 4.65 17.30 -1.99
N VAL A 213 3.85 16.51 -2.71
CA VAL A 213 4.27 15.24 -3.31
C VAL A 213 5.63 15.50 -3.94
N LEU A 214 6.67 14.78 -3.53
CA LEU A 214 7.99 14.87 -4.12
C LEU A 214 7.85 14.45 -5.59
N THR A 215 7.59 15.44 -6.45
CA THR A 215 7.39 15.29 -7.88
C THR A 215 8.75 14.99 -8.47
N THR A 216 9.13 13.72 -8.45
CA THR A 216 10.22 13.27 -9.30
C THR A 216 9.59 13.06 -10.67
N PRO A 217 9.82 13.95 -11.66
CA PRO A 217 9.32 13.73 -13.00
C PRO A 217 9.89 12.40 -13.48
N CYS A 218 9.01 11.49 -13.87
CA CYS A 218 9.46 10.29 -14.55
C CYS A 218 10.06 10.70 -15.88
N THR A 219 11.34 10.40 -16.06
CA THR A 219 11.96 10.45 -17.37
C THR A 219 11.28 9.38 -18.22
N ILE A 220 10.28 9.77 -18.99
CA ILE A 220 9.63 8.91 -19.97
C ILE A 220 10.68 8.60 -21.03
N CYS A 221 11.20 7.37 -21.04
CA CYS A 221 11.90 6.85 -22.20
C CYS A 221 10.84 6.56 -23.28
N THR A 222 10.51 7.55 -24.09
CA THR A 222 9.68 7.33 -25.29
C THR A 222 10.49 6.55 -26.31
N THR A 223 10.38 5.22 -26.31
CA THR A 223 10.84 4.40 -27.43
C THR A 223 9.72 4.31 -28.45
N THR A 224 9.63 5.31 -29.31
CA THR A 224 8.91 5.19 -30.58
C THR A 224 9.89 5.34 -31.73
N LYS A 225 9.91 4.29 -32.57
CA LYS A 225 10.61 4.08 -33.85
C LYS A 225 12.05 3.52 -33.83
N TYR A 226 12.11 2.25 -34.25
CA TYR A 226 13.04 1.70 -35.25
C TYR A 226 13.94 2.74 -35.92
N GLU A 227 15.18 2.83 -35.44
CA GLU A 227 16.44 2.67 -36.19
C GLU A 227 17.57 2.97 -35.19
N GLY A 228 18.60 2.12 -35.17
CA GLY A 228 19.57 2.08 -34.08
C GLY A 228 20.24 3.42 -33.76
N ARG A 229 20.21 3.82 -32.48
CA ARG A 229 21.35 4.38 -31.73
C ARG A 229 21.03 4.72 -30.26
N ASN A 230 21.96 4.29 -29.41
CA ASN A 230 22.43 4.70 -28.07
C ASN A 230 21.53 5.52 -27.13
N CYS A 231 21.29 4.96 -25.94
CA CYS A 231 20.73 5.65 -24.78
C CYS A 231 21.81 6.53 -24.10
N PHE A 232 21.47 7.77 -23.76
CA PHE A 232 22.29 8.62 -22.88
C PHE A 232 21.71 8.63 -21.47
N TYR A 233 22.56 8.46 -20.46
CA TYR A 233 22.20 8.75 -19.07
C TYR A 233 23.03 9.92 -18.54
N TRP A 234 22.40 10.76 -17.72
CA TRP A 234 23.03 11.90 -17.07
C TRP A 234 23.64 11.47 -15.73
N ASP A 235 24.96 11.33 -15.71
CA ASP A 235 25.72 11.14 -14.48
C ASP A 235 25.83 12.47 -13.71
N ARG A 236 25.10 12.58 -12.60
CA ARG A 236 25.08 13.78 -11.75
C ARG A 236 26.42 14.08 -11.09
N LYS A 237 27.37 13.13 -11.00
CA LYS A 237 28.70 13.40 -10.42
C LYS A 237 29.67 14.07 -11.39
N SER A 238 29.49 13.92 -12.70
CA SER A 238 30.51 14.35 -13.68
C SER A 238 30.12 15.54 -14.55
N ARG A 239 28.85 16.01 -14.53
CA ARG A 239 28.31 17.07 -15.42
C ARG A 239 28.76 16.93 -16.90
N ARG A 240 28.98 15.70 -17.38
CA ARG A 240 29.34 15.40 -18.79
C ARG A 240 28.47 14.25 -19.29
N LYS A 241 28.05 14.33 -20.56
CA LYS A 241 27.42 13.20 -21.26
C LYS A 241 28.46 12.09 -21.42
N LYS A 242 28.19 10.89 -20.91
CA LYS A 242 28.99 9.69 -21.19
C LYS A 242 28.18 8.73 -22.06
N PHE A 243 28.86 8.14 -23.05
CA PHE A 243 28.35 7.02 -23.83
C PHE A 243 28.52 5.72 -23.02
N LYS A 244 27.51 4.86 -23.07
CA LYS A 244 27.65 3.45 -22.71
C LYS A 244 27.54 2.66 -24.02
N ASN A 245 28.66 2.13 -24.50
CA ASN A 245 28.65 1.10 -25.52
C ASN A 245 28.63 -0.22 -24.75
N ASP A 246 27.49 -0.92 -24.77
CA ASP A 246 27.43 -2.31 -24.32
C ASP A 246 27.74 -3.19 -25.53
N LEU A 247 28.74 -4.06 -25.35
CA LEU A 247 28.90 -5.33 -26.08
C LEU A 247 27.91 -6.35 -25.50
#